data_AF-A0A3C0JFD4-F1
#
_entry.id   AF-A0A3C0JFD4-F1
#
_cell.length_a   1.000
_cell.length_b   1.000
_cell.length_c   1.000
_cell.angle_alpha   90.00
_cell.angle_beta   90.00
_cell.angle_gamma   90.00
#
_symmetry.space_group_name_H-M   'P 1'
#
loop_
_entity.id
_entity.type
_entity.pdbx_description
1 polymer ?
#
loop_
_entity_poly.entity_id
_entity_poly.type
_entity_poly.pdbx_seq_one_letter_code
_entity_poly.pdbx_strand_id
1 'polypeptide(L)'
;FVTLLTDSTNTLFHKTAVGIDARSDPSSLNNVTAFIEQLKNHRIDYEVIFLRASKDSLLKRFSETRRKHPLSNKDTSLDEAIDLEIDKLSLIASHASLQIDTSHSNVHELRDIIRQRVSFNRGQGLSLQIMSFGYKHGAPNDVDFVFDARCLPNPYWEPNLRSYSGLDTPVVDFLDDKELIQEYLKDTLQFLTRWIPEFINTNRNYLSIAIGCTGGQHRSVYLAEKLAHHLTSQQLNVMTRHRELR
;
A
#
# COMPACT_ATOMS: atom_id res chain seq x y z
N PHE A 1 21.93 11.13 -16.21
CA PHE A 1 21.60 9.81 -15.62
C PHE A 1 20.94 8.89 -16.65
N VAL A 2 19.88 9.31 -17.35
CA VAL A 2 19.24 8.51 -18.42
C VAL A 2 20.25 8.04 -19.48
N THR A 3 21.10 8.93 -19.99
CA THR A 3 22.19 8.59 -20.93
C THR A 3 23.20 7.59 -20.36
N LEU A 4 23.48 7.66 -19.05
CA LEU A 4 24.35 6.70 -18.37
C LEU A 4 23.69 5.30 -18.30
N LEU A 5 22.37 5.24 -18.14
CA LEU A 5 21.64 3.97 -18.14
C LEU A 5 21.56 3.36 -19.55
N THR A 6 21.40 4.18 -20.60
CA THR A 6 21.27 3.70 -21.99
C THR A 6 22.60 3.31 -22.62
N ASP A 7 23.68 4.03 -22.31
CA ASP A 7 24.95 3.90 -23.02
C ASP A 7 25.94 2.97 -22.29
N SER A 8 25.62 2.53 -21.07
CA SER A 8 26.48 1.62 -20.32
C SER A 8 26.27 0.16 -20.73
N THR A 9 27.34 -0.51 -21.14
CA THR A 9 27.40 -1.98 -21.30
C THR A 9 27.57 -2.71 -19.95
N ASN A 10 27.48 -1.97 -18.85
CA ASN A 10 27.79 -2.46 -17.52
C ASN A 10 26.54 -3.04 -16.85
N THR A 11 26.60 -4.34 -16.55
CA THR A 11 25.47 -5.09 -15.98
C THR A 11 25.00 -4.56 -14.62
N LEU A 12 25.83 -3.75 -13.95
CA LEU A 12 25.49 -3.04 -12.71
C LEU A 12 24.25 -2.14 -12.82
N PHE A 13 23.92 -1.65 -14.02
CA PHE A 13 22.78 -0.74 -14.22
C PHE A 13 21.47 -1.44 -14.61
N HIS A 14 21.45 -2.77 -14.79
CA HIS A 14 20.24 -3.50 -15.18
C HIS A 14 19.10 -3.41 -14.14
N LYS A 15 19.43 -3.24 -12.85
CA LYS A 15 18.46 -3.01 -11.76
C LYS A 15 19.01 -1.97 -10.80
N THR A 16 18.66 -0.71 -11.04
CA THR A 16 19.13 0.43 -10.25
C THR A 16 17.99 1.00 -9.39
N ALA A 17 18.26 1.30 -8.12
CA ALA A 17 17.36 2.05 -7.26
C ALA A 17 17.96 3.42 -6.95
N VAL A 18 17.15 4.48 -7.08
CA VAL A 18 17.56 5.85 -6.80
C VAL A 18 16.68 6.41 -5.68
N GLY A 19 17.30 6.92 -4.62
CA GLY A 19 16.61 7.62 -3.54
C GLY A 19 16.53 9.11 -3.84
N ILE A 20 15.32 9.67 -3.80
CA ILE A 20 15.07 11.11 -3.92
C ILE A 20 14.45 11.57 -2.60
N ASP A 21 14.97 12.65 -2.04
CA ASP A 21 14.48 13.25 -0.80
C ASP A 21 14.53 14.79 -0.86
N ALA A 22 14.04 15.46 0.20
CA ALA A 22 13.98 16.92 0.28
C ALA A 22 15.35 17.65 0.24
N ARG A 23 16.48 16.92 0.31
CA ARG A 23 17.84 17.48 0.14
C ARG A 23 18.25 17.54 -1.33
N SER A 24 17.52 16.86 -2.20
CA SER A 24 17.77 16.91 -3.64
C SER A 24 17.56 18.33 -4.14
N ASP A 25 18.36 18.73 -5.12
CA ASP A 25 18.34 20.10 -5.63
C ASP A 25 16.92 20.50 -6.09
N PRO A 26 16.42 21.70 -5.72
CA PRO A 26 15.05 22.12 -6.06
C PRO A 26 14.74 22.11 -7.55
N SER A 27 15.74 22.39 -8.40
CA SER A 27 15.56 22.30 -9.86
C SER A 27 15.38 20.84 -10.29
N SER A 28 16.03 19.89 -9.62
CA SER A 28 15.88 18.46 -9.87
C SER A 28 14.49 17.95 -9.46
N LEU A 29 13.97 18.41 -8.31
CA LEU A 29 12.62 18.05 -7.84
C LEU A 29 11.53 18.60 -8.76
N ASN A 30 11.66 19.83 -9.22
CA ASN A 30 10.72 20.44 -10.17
C ASN A 30 10.79 19.80 -11.57
N ASN A 31 11.92 19.19 -11.93
CA ASN A 31 12.12 18.53 -13.22
C ASN A 31 11.79 17.02 -13.19
N VAL A 32 11.19 16.50 -12.11
CA VAL A 32 10.82 15.07 -12.00
C VAL A 32 9.95 14.64 -13.17
N THR A 33 8.97 15.45 -13.58
CA THR A 33 8.10 15.13 -14.72
C THR A 33 8.90 14.98 -16.01
N ALA A 34 9.82 15.91 -16.30
CA ALA A 34 10.69 15.85 -17.46
C ALA A 34 11.63 14.63 -17.42
N PHE A 35 12.14 14.28 -16.23
CA PHE A 35 12.96 13.08 -16.04
C PHE A 35 12.16 11.79 -16.30
N ILE A 36 10.93 11.70 -15.79
CA ILE A 36 10.01 10.58 -16.03
C ILE A 36 9.68 10.46 -17.53
N GLU A 37 9.45 11.59 -18.21
CA GLU A 37 9.21 11.61 -19.66
C GLU A 37 10.45 11.13 -20.44
N GLN A 38 11.65 11.51 -20.03
CA GLN A 38 12.88 10.98 -20.63
C GLN A 38 12.98 9.46 -20.45
N LEU A 39 12.71 8.93 -19.26
CA LEU A 39 12.69 7.47 -19.04
C LEU A 39 11.70 6.77 -19.98
N LYS A 40 10.49 7.32 -20.13
CA LYS A 40 9.48 6.81 -21.10
C LYS A 40 9.98 6.85 -22.54
N ASN A 41 10.55 7.98 -22.98
CA ASN A 41 11.04 8.17 -24.35
C ASN A 41 12.18 7.22 -24.70
N HIS A 42 13.03 6.89 -23.73
CA HIS A 42 14.11 5.92 -23.87
C HIS A 42 13.67 4.47 -23.63
N ARG A 43 12.36 4.21 -23.42
CA ARG A 43 11.79 2.88 -23.15
C ARG A 43 12.48 2.16 -21.99
N ILE A 44 12.86 2.92 -20.96
CA ILE A 44 13.41 2.37 -19.73
C ILE A 44 12.24 2.01 -18.83
N ASP A 45 12.16 0.75 -18.40
CA ASP A 45 11.20 0.33 -17.39
C ASP A 45 11.57 0.95 -16.04
N TYR A 46 10.62 1.62 -15.41
CA TYR A 46 10.81 2.24 -14.09
C TYR A 46 9.57 2.09 -13.23
N GLU A 47 9.78 2.21 -11.92
CA GLU A 47 8.73 2.21 -10.93
C GLU A 47 9.03 3.28 -9.89
N VAL A 48 8.06 4.14 -9.60
CA VAL A 48 8.19 5.16 -8.57
C VAL A 48 7.48 4.68 -7.32
N ILE A 49 8.25 4.39 -6.26
CA ILE A 49 7.73 4.00 -4.95
C ILE A 49 7.86 5.20 -4.01
N PHE A 50 6.74 5.63 -3.43
CA PHE A 50 6.70 6.75 -2.51
C PHE A 50 6.30 6.27 -1.11
N LEU A 51 7.18 6.52 -0.13
CA LEU A 51 6.93 6.19 1.27
C LEU A 51 6.39 7.44 1.97
N ARG A 52 5.27 7.29 2.68
CA ARG A 52 4.70 8.37 3.49
C ARG A 52 4.38 7.91 4.90
N ALA A 53 4.10 8.85 5.77
CA ALA A 53 3.53 8.62 7.09
C ALA A 53 2.73 9.85 7.51
N SER A 54 1.86 9.70 8.51
CA SER A 54 1.20 10.82 9.16
C SER A 54 2.22 11.75 9.79
N LYS A 55 1.88 13.04 9.83
CA LYS A 55 2.71 14.07 10.46
C LYS A 55 3.07 13.72 11.90
N ASP A 56 2.10 13.22 12.67
CA ASP A 56 2.30 12.77 14.05
C ASP A 56 3.33 11.63 14.14
N SER A 57 3.26 10.65 13.24
CA SER A 57 4.23 9.55 13.21
C SER A 57 5.63 10.03 12.82
N LEU A 58 5.74 10.99 11.90
CA LEU A 58 7.02 11.60 11.53
C LEU A 58 7.62 12.39 12.70
N LEU A 59 6.85 13.27 13.34
CA LEU A 59 7.26 14.03 14.52
C LEU A 59 7.79 13.11 15.62
N LYS A 60 7.04 12.04 15.93
CA LYS A 60 7.45 11.03 16.90
C LYS A 60 8.77 10.37 16.51
N ARG A 61 8.94 9.92 15.26
CA ARG A 61 10.19 9.30 14.77
C ARG A 61 11.39 10.23 14.86
N PHE A 62 11.23 11.52 14.54
CA PHE A 62 12.31 12.51 14.69
C PHE A 62 12.68 12.73 16.16
N SER A 63 11.69 12.75 17.06
CA SER A 63 11.94 12.87 18.51
C SER A 63 12.70 11.67 19.08
N GLU A 64 12.38 10.45 18.62
CA GLU A 64 12.99 9.20 19.09
C GLU A 64 14.42 9.01 18.55
N THR A 65 14.63 9.33 17.28
CA THR A 65 15.94 9.15 16.63
C THR A 65 16.93 10.29 16.90
N ARG A 66 16.45 11.40 17.46
CA ARG A 66 17.20 12.66 17.68
C ARG A 66 17.89 13.19 16.41
N ARG A 67 17.43 12.79 15.23
CA ARG A 67 17.95 13.27 13.95
C ARG A 67 17.38 14.65 13.66
N LYS A 68 18.23 15.54 13.15
CA LYS A 68 17.77 16.85 12.66
C LYS A 68 17.10 16.69 11.30
N HIS A 69 15.95 17.30 11.12
CA HIS A 69 15.28 17.34 9.82
C HIS A 69 16.06 18.23 8.85
N PRO A 70 16.26 17.83 7.58
CA PRO A 70 17.06 18.60 6.62
C PRO A 70 16.56 20.02 6.37
N LEU A 71 15.24 20.21 6.35
CA LEU A 71 14.60 21.52 6.21
C LEU A 71 14.43 22.29 7.54
N SER A 72 14.78 21.72 8.70
CA SER A 72 14.66 22.42 9.98
C SER A 72 15.90 23.30 10.22
N ASN A 73 15.67 24.56 10.56
CA ASN A 73 16.71 25.54 10.86
C ASN A 73 16.27 26.45 12.02
N LYS A 74 16.93 27.60 12.24
CA LYS A 74 16.59 28.52 13.35
C LYS A 74 15.21 29.17 13.18
N ASP A 75 14.77 29.32 11.94
CA ASP A 75 13.55 30.03 11.54
C ASP A 75 12.45 29.06 11.08
N THR A 76 12.72 27.76 11.08
CA THR A 76 11.78 26.71 10.63
C THR A 76 11.77 25.58 11.64
N SER A 77 10.65 25.46 12.35
CA SER A 77 10.39 24.39 13.31
C SER A 77 10.36 23.02 12.62
N LEU A 78 10.46 21.95 13.41
CA LEU A 78 10.31 20.58 12.86
C LEU A 78 8.93 20.38 12.23
N ASP A 79 7.90 20.98 12.81
CA ASP A 79 6.52 20.90 12.37
C ASP A 79 6.36 21.51 10.97
N GLU A 80 6.81 22.76 10.80
CA GLU A 80 6.80 23.48 9.51
C GLU A 80 7.72 22.80 8.49
N ALA A 81 8.86 22.26 8.92
CA ALA A 81 9.80 21.57 8.04
C ALA A 81 9.18 20.32 7.41
N ILE A 82 8.34 19.59 8.15
CA ILE A 82 7.61 18.42 7.63
C ILE A 82 6.54 18.87 6.63
N ASP A 83 5.79 19.94 6.92
CA ASP A 83 4.78 20.46 5.98
C ASP A 83 5.41 20.90 4.65
N LEU A 84 6.53 21.64 4.73
CA LEU A 84 7.28 22.05 3.55
C LEU A 84 7.84 20.86 2.75
N GLU A 85 8.24 19.78 3.42
CA GLU A 85 8.69 18.57 2.74
C GLU A 85 7.53 17.86 2.03
N ILE A 86 6.37 17.75 2.67
CA ILE A 86 5.16 17.16 2.07
C ILE A 86 4.77 17.93 0.80
N ASP A 87 4.76 19.27 0.87
CA ASP A 87 4.43 20.11 -0.28
C ASP A 87 5.45 19.95 -1.41
N LYS A 88 6.75 19.97 -1.10
CA LYS A 88 7.82 19.80 -2.10
C LYS A 88 7.78 18.44 -2.79
N LEU A 89 7.45 17.39 -2.06
CA LEU A 89 7.44 16.03 -2.59
C LEU A 89 6.09 15.63 -3.21
N SER A 90 5.07 16.49 -3.13
CA SER A 90 3.73 16.24 -3.67
C SER A 90 3.74 15.89 -5.16
N LEU A 91 4.59 16.57 -5.95
CA LEU A 91 4.73 16.29 -7.39
C LEU A 91 5.26 14.87 -7.63
N ILE A 92 6.29 14.44 -6.91
CA ILE A 92 6.83 13.07 -6.99
C ILE A 92 5.77 12.07 -6.55
N ALA A 93 5.07 12.36 -5.44
CA ALA A 93 4.02 11.50 -4.93
C ALA A 93 2.90 11.28 -5.96
N SER A 94 2.55 12.31 -6.74
CA SER A 94 1.53 12.22 -7.80
C SER A 94 1.91 11.29 -8.95
N HIS A 95 3.22 11.11 -9.18
CA HIS A 95 3.76 10.18 -10.18
C HIS A 95 4.10 8.79 -9.62
N ALA A 96 3.84 8.55 -8.33
CA ALA A 96 4.15 7.28 -7.69
C ALA A 96 3.25 6.15 -8.23
N SER A 97 3.89 5.10 -8.74
CA SER A 97 3.21 3.85 -9.10
C SER A 97 2.72 3.11 -7.86
N LEU A 98 3.43 3.26 -6.74
CA LEU A 98 3.11 2.66 -5.45
C LEU A 98 3.32 3.70 -4.34
N GLN A 99 2.26 3.99 -3.58
CA GLN A 99 2.37 4.75 -2.33
C GLN A 99 2.21 3.79 -1.16
N ILE A 100 3.10 3.87 -0.17
CA ILE A 100 3.05 3.03 1.03
C ILE A 100 2.92 3.94 2.25
N ASP A 101 1.83 3.76 2.99
CA ASP A 101 1.68 4.38 4.31
C ASP A 101 2.42 3.57 5.38
N THR A 102 3.45 4.21 5.94
CA THR A 102 4.31 3.64 6.96
C THR A 102 3.91 4.07 8.37
N SER A 103 2.81 4.81 8.55
CA SER A 103 2.41 5.40 9.85
C SER A 103 2.30 4.36 10.97
N HIS A 104 1.90 3.14 10.62
CA HIS A 104 1.68 2.04 11.55
C HIS A 104 2.63 0.86 11.33
N SER A 105 3.66 1.03 10.50
CA SER A 105 4.63 -0.02 10.21
C SER A 105 5.93 0.14 10.99
N ASN A 106 6.50 -0.98 11.44
CA ASN A 106 7.86 -1.06 11.93
C ASN A 106 8.87 -1.34 10.79
N VAL A 107 10.17 -1.36 11.10
CA VAL A 107 11.25 -1.53 10.09
C VAL A 107 11.18 -2.89 9.40
N HIS A 108 10.85 -3.96 10.14
CA HIS A 108 10.73 -5.30 9.58
C HIS A 108 9.50 -5.42 8.68
N GLU A 109 8.36 -4.90 9.12
CA GLU A 109 7.13 -4.87 8.33
C GLU A 109 7.31 -4.07 7.03
N LEU A 110 7.95 -2.90 7.09
CA LEU A 110 8.23 -2.12 5.88
C LEU A 110 9.15 -2.87 4.91
N ARG A 111 10.20 -3.52 5.43
CA ARG A 111 11.09 -4.33 4.61
C ARG A 111 10.33 -5.47 3.93
N ASP A 112 9.43 -6.12 4.65
CA ASP A 112 8.65 -7.24 4.13
C ASP A 112 7.65 -6.76 3.07
N ILE A 113 7.00 -5.60 3.28
CA ILE A 113 6.14 -4.96 2.26
C ILE A 113 6.93 -4.67 0.99
N ILE A 114 8.09 -4.02 1.10
CA ILE A 114 8.93 -3.70 -0.07
C ILE A 114 9.37 -4.98 -0.76
N ARG A 115 9.83 -5.97 0.01
CA ARG A 115 10.25 -7.26 -0.55
C ARG A 115 9.10 -7.94 -1.28
N GLN A 116 7.90 -7.97 -0.69
CA GLN A 116 6.75 -8.62 -1.31
C GLN A 116 6.32 -7.86 -2.57
N ARG A 117 6.15 -6.54 -2.52
CA ARG A 117 5.70 -5.73 -3.65
C ARG A 117 6.70 -5.72 -4.82
N VAL A 118 7.99 -5.54 -4.51
CA VAL A 118 9.03 -5.40 -5.55
C VAL A 118 9.58 -6.76 -6.02
N SER A 119 9.65 -7.78 -5.16
CA SER A 119 10.22 -9.09 -5.53
C SER A 119 9.21 -10.05 -6.16
N PHE A 120 7.90 -9.86 -5.96
CA PHE A 120 6.88 -10.67 -6.65
C PHE A 120 6.62 -10.25 -8.09
N ASN A 121 7.14 -9.10 -8.54
CA ASN A 121 7.09 -8.68 -9.95
C ASN A 121 8.09 -9.48 -10.81
N ARG A 122 7.94 -10.82 -10.83
CA ARG A 122 8.68 -11.74 -11.72
C ARG A 122 8.02 -11.89 -13.10
N GLY A 123 7.00 -11.10 -13.41
CA GLY A 123 6.32 -11.09 -14.70
C GLY A 123 5.48 -9.82 -14.85
N GLN A 124 5.24 -9.42 -16.10
CA GLN A 124 4.33 -8.33 -16.46
C GLN A 124 2.92 -8.67 -15.96
N GLY A 125 2.46 -8.03 -14.89
CA GLY A 125 1.11 -8.25 -14.35
C GLY A 125 0.82 -7.39 -13.13
N LEU A 126 -0.46 -7.04 -12.92
CA LEU A 126 -0.93 -6.27 -11.78
C LEU A 126 -0.71 -7.05 -10.47
N SER A 127 -0.02 -6.43 -9.50
CA SER A 127 0.10 -6.95 -8.14
C SER A 127 -1.06 -6.45 -7.28
N LEU A 128 -1.86 -7.39 -6.77
CA LEU A 128 -3.01 -7.14 -5.92
C LEU A 128 -2.62 -7.25 -4.45
N GLN A 129 -2.94 -6.22 -3.67
CA GLN A 129 -2.91 -6.32 -2.21
C GLN A 129 -4.33 -6.28 -1.68
N ILE A 130 -4.71 -7.29 -0.90
CA ILE A 130 -5.97 -7.30 -0.17
C ILE A 130 -5.66 -7.15 1.31
N MET A 131 -6.21 -6.12 1.94
CA MET A 131 -5.99 -5.89 3.36
C MET A 131 -7.27 -5.86 4.17
N SER A 132 -7.19 -6.31 5.41
CA SER A 132 -8.22 -6.05 6.41
C SER A 132 -7.80 -4.92 7.34
N PHE A 133 -8.77 -4.10 7.76
CA PHE A 133 -8.56 -3.07 8.75
C PHE A 133 -9.75 -2.88 9.70
N GLY A 134 -9.52 -2.19 10.82
CA GLY A 134 -10.53 -1.72 11.75
C GLY A 134 -10.82 -0.22 11.64
N TYR A 135 -12.07 0.16 11.39
CA TYR A 135 -12.50 1.58 11.35
C TYR A 135 -12.22 2.34 12.65
N LYS A 136 -12.20 1.65 13.81
CA LYS A 136 -11.81 2.26 15.08
C LYS A 136 -10.36 2.81 15.09
N HIS A 137 -9.56 2.42 14.12
CA HIS A 137 -8.16 2.82 13.94
C HIS A 137 -7.96 3.64 12.64
N GLY A 138 -9.04 4.12 12.01
CA GLY A 138 -9.00 4.88 10.76
C GLY A 138 -8.84 4.01 9.51
N ALA A 139 -9.42 4.45 8.39
CA ALA A 139 -9.25 3.79 7.11
C ALA A 139 -7.82 3.97 6.58
N PRO A 140 -7.25 2.97 5.90
CA PRO A 140 -5.97 3.13 5.21
C PRO A 140 -6.11 4.18 4.10
N ASN A 141 -5.14 5.08 4.01
CA ASN A 141 -5.17 6.15 3.02
C ASN A 141 -4.57 5.73 1.68
N ASP A 142 -3.87 4.58 1.63
CA ASP A 142 -3.06 4.08 0.51
C ASP A 142 -3.74 2.90 -0.21
N VAL A 143 -5.04 2.99 -0.39
CA VAL A 143 -5.87 1.95 -1.02
C VAL A 143 -6.79 2.55 -2.08
N ASP A 144 -7.10 1.73 -3.07
CA ASP A 144 -7.89 2.13 -4.24
C ASP A 144 -9.37 1.84 -4.06
N PHE A 145 -9.67 0.71 -3.41
CA PHE A 145 -11.02 0.32 -3.05
C PHE A 145 -11.14 0.07 -1.56
N VAL A 146 -12.22 0.57 -0.96
CA VAL A 146 -12.58 0.31 0.43
C VAL A 146 -13.99 -0.27 0.47
N PHE A 147 -14.11 -1.45 1.07
CA PHE A 147 -15.36 -2.19 1.23
C PHE A 147 -15.72 -2.24 2.72
N ASP A 148 -16.88 -1.67 3.09
CA ASP A 148 -17.35 -1.62 4.49
C ASP A 148 -18.22 -2.83 4.84
N ALA A 149 -17.68 -3.72 5.67
CA ALA A 149 -18.34 -4.93 6.15
C ALA A 149 -19.07 -4.74 7.49
N ARG A 150 -19.23 -3.51 8.01
CA ARG A 150 -19.84 -3.27 9.32
C ARG A 150 -21.33 -3.62 9.38
N CYS A 151 -22.04 -3.61 8.25
CA CYS A 151 -23.44 -4.00 8.13
C CYS A 151 -23.67 -5.52 8.28
N LEU A 152 -22.61 -6.33 8.19
CA LEU A 152 -22.72 -7.79 8.17
C LEU A 152 -22.84 -8.41 9.57
N PRO A 153 -23.39 -9.63 9.72
CA PRO A 153 -23.51 -10.35 10.98
C PRO A 153 -22.21 -10.37 11.77
N ASN A 154 -22.27 -10.00 13.05
CA ASN A 154 -21.08 -9.72 13.86
C ASN A 154 -20.77 -10.86 14.84
N PRO A 155 -19.67 -11.63 14.64
CA PRO A 155 -19.28 -12.72 15.54
C PRO A 155 -19.00 -12.27 16.98
N TYR A 156 -18.73 -10.98 17.20
CA TYR A 156 -18.45 -10.43 18.52
C TYR A 156 -19.59 -10.63 19.53
N TRP A 157 -20.83 -10.77 19.07
CA TRP A 157 -21.98 -11.01 19.94
C TRP A 157 -22.00 -12.42 20.53
N GLU A 158 -21.31 -13.37 19.90
CA GLU A 158 -21.09 -14.71 20.44
C GLU A 158 -19.87 -14.69 21.38
N PRO A 159 -20.04 -14.84 22.71
CA PRO A 159 -18.95 -14.70 23.66
C PRO A 159 -17.76 -15.63 23.36
N ASN A 160 -18.06 -16.84 22.88
CA ASN A 160 -17.07 -17.87 22.54
C ASN A 160 -16.24 -17.52 21.29
N LEU A 161 -16.68 -16.56 20.46
CA LEU A 161 -15.99 -16.16 19.24
C LEU A 161 -15.11 -14.92 19.41
N ARG A 162 -15.26 -14.16 20.50
CA ARG A 162 -14.61 -12.84 20.69
C ARG A 162 -13.08 -12.86 20.67
N SER A 163 -12.47 -13.94 21.16
CA SER A 163 -11.02 -14.08 21.24
C SER A 163 -10.39 -14.58 19.94
N TYR A 164 -11.20 -15.12 19.03
CA TYR A 164 -10.75 -15.64 17.75
C TYR A 164 -10.64 -14.52 16.71
N SER A 165 -10.02 -14.81 15.59
CA SER A 165 -9.89 -13.93 14.44
C SER A 165 -10.63 -14.52 13.24
N GLY A 166 -10.78 -13.73 12.17
CA GLY A 166 -11.33 -14.23 10.91
C GLY A 166 -10.48 -15.30 10.21
N LEU A 167 -9.31 -15.66 10.76
CA LEU A 167 -8.48 -16.78 10.31
C LEU A 167 -8.84 -18.10 11.01
N ASP A 168 -9.49 -18.01 12.17
CA ASP A 168 -9.73 -19.17 13.03
C ASP A 168 -11.04 -19.87 12.63
N THR A 169 -10.98 -21.21 12.55
CA THR A 169 -12.10 -22.06 12.13
C THR A 169 -13.43 -21.72 12.80
N PRO A 170 -13.54 -21.48 14.13
CA PRO A 170 -14.82 -21.15 14.75
C PRO A 170 -15.49 -19.88 14.19
N VAL A 171 -14.70 -18.88 13.79
CA VAL A 171 -15.21 -17.64 13.20
C VAL A 171 -15.48 -17.83 11.72
N VAL A 172 -14.63 -18.59 11.02
CA VAL A 172 -14.84 -18.96 9.61
C VAL A 172 -16.16 -19.70 9.46
N ASP A 173 -16.40 -20.73 10.26
CA ASP A 173 -17.63 -21.53 10.23
C ASP A 173 -18.87 -20.67 10.54
N PHE A 174 -18.78 -19.80 11.56
CA PHE A 174 -19.87 -18.88 11.89
C PHE A 174 -20.22 -17.96 10.71
N LEU A 175 -19.21 -17.42 10.00
CA LEU A 175 -19.41 -16.49 8.89
C LEU A 175 -19.81 -17.21 7.60
N ASP A 176 -19.32 -18.43 7.36
CA ASP A 176 -19.69 -19.28 6.23
C ASP A 176 -21.18 -19.65 6.27
N ASP A 177 -21.76 -19.83 7.46
CA ASP A 177 -23.19 -20.13 7.68
C ASP A 177 -24.14 -18.93 7.39
N LYS A 178 -23.62 -17.70 7.23
CA LYS A 178 -24.47 -16.51 7.02
C LYS A 178 -24.65 -16.19 5.55
N GLU A 179 -25.87 -16.35 5.05
CA GLU A 179 -26.25 -16.01 3.67
C GLU A 179 -25.80 -14.60 3.25
N LEU A 180 -26.09 -13.58 4.09
CA LEU A 180 -25.71 -12.20 3.80
C LEU A 180 -24.18 -11.98 3.67
N ILE A 181 -23.35 -12.77 4.37
CA ILE A 181 -21.89 -12.73 4.22
C ILE A 181 -21.51 -13.25 2.83
N GLN A 182 -22.12 -14.36 2.40
CA GLN A 182 -21.83 -14.99 1.12
C GLN A 182 -22.29 -14.13 -0.05
N GLU A 183 -23.45 -13.48 0.06
CA GLU A 183 -23.94 -12.50 -0.93
C GLU A 183 -22.97 -11.32 -1.06
N TYR A 184 -22.56 -10.71 0.06
CA TYR A 184 -21.61 -9.61 0.06
C TYR A 184 -20.27 -10.00 -0.58
N LEU A 185 -19.75 -11.19 -0.23
CA LEU A 185 -18.53 -11.73 -0.81
C LEU A 185 -18.66 -11.91 -2.32
N LYS A 186 -19.78 -12.48 -2.78
CA LYS A 186 -20.07 -12.71 -4.20
C LYS A 186 -20.14 -11.40 -4.98
N ASP A 187 -20.86 -10.40 -4.47
CA ASP A 187 -21.02 -9.11 -5.14
C ASP A 187 -19.68 -8.37 -5.21
N THR A 188 -18.90 -8.41 -4.13
CA THR A 188 -17.55 -7.84 -4.08
C THR A 188 -16.62 -8.53 -5.08
N LEU A 189 -16.66 -9.87 -5.15
CA LEU A 189 -15.88 -10.64 -6.14
C LEU A 189 -16.29 -10.31 -7.57
N GLN A 190 -17.58 -10.20 -7.84
CA GLN A 190 -18.10 -9.87 -9.17
C GLN A 190 -17.63 -8.48 -9.60
N PHE A 191 -17.72 -7.50 -8.71
CA PHE A 191 -17.20 -6.16 -8.96
C PHE A 191 -15.69 -6.20 -9.27
N LEU A 192 -14.89 -6.83 -8.41
CA LEU A 192 -13.44 -6.88 -8.57
C LEU A 192 -13.04 -7.62 -9.86
N THR A 193 -13.64 -8.77 -10.13
CA THR A 193 -13.37 -9.57 -11.35
C THR A 193 -13.72 -8.76 -12.62
N ARG A 194 -14.75 -7.91 -12.57
CA ARG A 194 -15.12 -7.06 -13.71
C ARG A 194 -14.10 -5.96 -14.00
N TRP A 195 -13.54 -5.34 -12.95
CA TRP A 195 -12.76 -4.10 -13.08
C TRP A 195 -11.24 -4.30 -13.01
N ILE A 196 -10.74 -5.37 -12.36
CA ILE A 196 -9.31 -5.70 -12.33
C ILE A 196 -8.69 -5.75 -13.74
N PRO A 197 -9.32 -6.38 -14.76
CA PRO A 197 -8.79 -6.37 -16.12
C PRO A 197 -8.62 -4.97 -16.71
N GLU A 198 -9.53 -4.03 -16.40
CA GLU A 198 -9.41 -2.66 -16.89
C GLU A 198 -8.22 -1.93 -16.25
N PHE A 199 -7.94 -2.16 -14.97
CA PHE A 199 -6.73 -1.64 -14.32
C PHE A 199 -5.46 -2.21 -14.95
N ILE A 200 -5.44 -3.51 -15.27
CA ILE A 200 -4.33 -4.14 -15.99
C ILE A 200 -4.10 -3.41 -17.32
N ASN A 201 -5.16 -3.12 -18.07
CA ASN A 201 -5.08 -2.42 -19.37
C ASN A 201 -4.57 -0.98 -19.26
N THR A 202 -4.66 -0.33 -18.10
CA THR A 202 -4.07 1.00 -17.85
C THR A 202 -2.57 0.98 -17.54
N ASN A 203 -1.89 -0.17 -17.68
CA ASN A 203 -0.50 -0.38 -17.27
C ASN A 203 -0.26 -0.07 -15.78
N ARG A 204 -1.27 -0.33 -14.95
CA ARG A 204 -1.15 -0.15 -13.51
C ARG A 204 -0.45 -1.35 -12.91
N ASN A 205 0.60 -1.11 -12.12
CA ASN A 205 1.41 -2.17 -11.52
C ASN A 205 0.85 -2.67 -10.18
N TYR A 206 0.07 -1.84 -9.48
CA TYR A 206 -0.48 -2.17 -8.17
C TYR A 206 -1.94 -1.77 -8.03
N LEU A 207 -2.73 -2.65 -7.38
CA LEU A 207 -4.08 -2.34 -6.94
C LEU A 207 -4.25 -2.82 -5.50
N SER A 208 -4.58 -1.90 -4.61
CA SER A 208 -4.75 -2.15 -3.19
C SER A 208 -6.23 -2.09 -2.82
N ILE A 209 -6.76 -3.17 -2.26
CA ILE A 209 -8.16 -3.34 -1.87
C ILE A 209 -8.20 -3.50 -0.35
N ALA A 210 -9.07 -2.76 0.33
CA ALA A 210 -9.25 -2.81 1.77
C ALA A 210 -10.66 -3.24 2.15
N ILE A 211 -10.76 -4.10 3.15
CA ILE A 211 -12.02 -4.50 3.77
C ILE A 211 -12.01 -4.03 5.22
N GLY A 212 -13.00 -3.23 5.58
CA GLY A 212 -13.11 -2.62 6.90
C GLY A 212 -14.22 -3.24 7.73
N CYS A 213 -13.93 -3.60 8.98
CA CYS A 213 -14.97 -3.78 10.00
C CYS A 213 -14.70 -2.86 11.19
N THR A 214 -15.47 -2.93 12.27
CA THR A 214 -15.24 -2.01 13.42
C THR A 214 -13.86 -2.25 14.04
N GLY A 215 -13.52 -3.51 14.33
CA GLY A 215 -12.35 -3.87 15.13
C GLY A 215 -11.13 -4.37 14.36
N GLY A 216 -11.29 -4.72 13.08
CA GLY A 216 -10.19 -5.26 12.25
C GLY A 216 -9.86 -6.75 12.49
N GLN A 217 -10.64 -7.46 13.31
CA GLN A 217 -10.27 -8.79 13.80
C GLN A 217 -11.04 -9.96 13.16
N HIS A 218 -12.34 -9.80 12.88
CA HIS A 218 -13.24 -10.90 12.48
C HIS A 218 -13.66 -10.80 11.00
N ARG A 219 -14.77 -10.10 10.73
CA ARG A 219 -15.42 -9.98 9.41
C ARG A 219 -14.46 -9.54 8.30
N SER A 220 -13.68 -8.47 8.54
CA SER A 220 -12.78 -7.94 7.53
C SER A 220 -11.62 -8.89 7.20
N VAL A 221 -11.09 -9.60 8.21
CA VAL A 221 -10.02 -10.60 8.04
C VAL A 221 -10.53 -11.77 7.20
N TYR A 222 -11.67 -12.35 7.60
CA TYR A 222 -12.31 -13.45 6.89
C TYR A 222 -12.59 -13.10 5.42
N LEU A 223 -13.18 -11.93 5.16
CA LEU A 223 -13.48 -11.49 3.80
C LEU A 223 -12.21 -11.26 2.98
N ALA A 224 -11.17 -10.65 3.57
CA ALA A 224 -9.89 -10.44 2.89
C ALA A 224 -9.26 -11.77 2.43
N GLU A 225 -9.26 -12.79 3.29
CA GLU A 225 -8.74 -14.11 2.96
C GLU A 225 -9.58 -14.83 1.89
N LYS A 226 -10.92 -14.82 2.00
CA LYS A 226 -11.79 -15.44 0.99
C LYS A 226 -11.64 -14.78 -0.37
N LEU A 227 -11.55 -13.44 -0.41
CA LEU A 227 -11.29 -12.68 -1.65
C LEU A 227 -9.93 -13.05 -2.24
N ALA A 228 -8.89 -13.11 -1.40
CA ALA A 228 -7.55 -13.40 -1.86
C ALA A 228 -7.41 -14.82 -2.40
N HIS A 229 -8.01 -15.80 -1.72
CA HIS A 229 -8.03 -17.18 -2.18
C HIS A 229 -8.68 -17.29 -3.56
N HIS A 230 -9.84 -16.65 -3.76
CA HIS A 230 -10.53 -16.67 -5.05
C HIS A 230 -9.71 -15.98 -6.15
N LEU A 231 -9.18 -14.79 -5.91
CA LEU A 231 -8.41 -14.05 -6.93
C LEU A 231 -7.07 -14.75 -7.25
N THR A 232 -6.44 -15.41 -6.27
CA THR A 232 -5.24 -16.23 -6.51
C THR A 232 -5.55 -17.42 -7.42
N SER A 233 -6.74 -18.02 -7.28
CA SER A 233 -7.18 -19.12 -8.16
C SER A 233 -7.36 -18.70 -9.63
N GLN A 234 -7.52 -17.40 -9.88
CA GLN A 234 -7.56 -16.77 -11.22
C GLN A 234 -6.16 -16.36 -11.73
N GLN A 235 -5.08 -16.93 -11.16
CA GLN A 235 -3.69 -16.65 -11.54
C GLN A 235 -3.27 -15.18 -11.37
N LEU A 236 -3.98 -14.41 -10.54
CA LEU A 236 -3.58 -13.06 -10.17
C LEU A 236 -2.51 -13.11 -9.06
N ASN A 237 -1.59 -12.16 -9.10
CA ASN A 237 -0.55 -12.02 -8.07
C ASN A 237 -1.13 -11.32 -6.84
N VAL A 238 -1.68 -12.10 -5.90
CA VAL A 238 -2.36 -11.56 -4.70
C VAL A 238 -1.49 -11.69 -3.45
N MET A 239 -1.55 -10.65 -2.61
CA MET A 239 -0.94 -10.62 -1.29
C MET A 239 -1.97 -10.19 -0.24
N THR A 240 -2.06 -10.88 0.88
CA THR A 240 -2.92 -10.50 2.01
C THR A 240 -2.15 -9.79 3.11
N ARG A 241 -2.83 -8.87 3.80
CA ARG A 241 -2.31 -8.18 4.98
C ARG A 241 -3.42 -7.87 5.98
N HIS A 242 -3.22 -8.18 7.25
CA HIS A 242 -4.19 -7.84 8.30
C HIS A 242 -3.60 -6.79 9.22
N ARG A 243 -4.14 -5.57 9.21
CA ARG A 243 -3.51 -4.45 9.92
C ARG A 243 -3.51 -4.63 11.44
N GLU A 244 -4.56 -5.24 11.98
CA GLU A 244 -4.72 -5.46 13.42
C GLU A 244 -4.33 -6.86 13.91
N LEU A 245 -4.07 -7.82 13.01
CA LEU A 245 -3.54 -9.13 13.38
C LEU A 245 -2.02 -9.13 13.16
N ARG A 246 -1.28 -8.78 14.22
CA ARG A 246 0.18 -8.85 14.24
C ARG A 246 0.64 -10.18 14.80
#